data_AF-R0HHJ7-F1
#
_entry.id   AF-R0HHJ7-F1
#
_cell.length_a   1.000
_cell.length_b   1.000
_cell.length_c   1.000
_cell.angle_alpha   90.00
_cell.angle_beta   90.00
_cell.angle_gamma   90.00
#
_symmetry.space_group_name_H-M   'P 1'
#
loop_
_entity.id
_entity.type
_entity.pdbx_description
1 polymer ?
#
loop_
_entity_poly.entity_id
_entity_poly.type
_entity_poly.pdbx_seq_one_letter_code
_entity_poly.pdbx_strand_id
1 'polypeptide(L)' 'MKSATLLVVSCVLMFLVMHNAKVEAEEHAPLLVEFIPDTPCNPNPAKAAQQCLRETHDKYYTHCKCKNQAGGHDCSCLH' A
#
# COMPACT_ATOMS: atom_id res chain seq x y z
N MET A 1 16.60 48.98 13.70
CA MET A 1 15.83 47.90 14.39
C MET A 1 14.76 47.22 13.51
N LYS A 2 14.59 47.54 12.21
CA LYS A 2 13.62 46.88 11.31
C LYS A 2 14.08 45.55 10.69
N SER A 3 15.39 45.28 10.70
CA SER A 3 15.98 44.13 10.01
C SER A 3 15.84 42.82 10.81
N ALA A 4 15.95 42.90 12.14
CA ALA A 4 15.85 41.73 13.02
C ALA A 4 14.44 41.10 13.01
N THR A 5 13.40 41.93 12.93
CA THR A 5 12.01 41.45 12.86
C THR A 5 11.70 40.70 11.56
N LEU A 6 12.27 41.12 10.43
CA LEU A 6 12.11 40.42 9.15
C LEU A 6 12.79 39.05 9.13
N LEU A 7 13.98 38.95 9.75
CA LEU A 7 14.69 37.68 9.91
C LEU A 7 13.90 36.70 10.78
N VAL A 8 13.37 37.16 11.91
CA VAL A 8 12.57 36.31 12.81
C VAL A 8 11.29 35.82 12.12
N VAL A 9 10.58 36.69 11.41
CA VAL A 9 9.36 36.31 10.66
C VAL A 9 9.69 35.29 9.57
N SER A 10 10.80 35.48 8.85
CA SER A 10 11.27 34.53 7.83
C SER A 10 11.58 33.15 8.42
N CYS A 11 12.29 33.10 9.55
CA CYS A 11 12.59 31.85 10.24
C CYS A 11 11.31 31.13 10.69
N VAL A 12 10.37 31.83 11.31
CA VAL A 12 9.10 31.25 11.79
C VAL A 12 8.28 30.68 10.62
N LEU A 13 8.25 31.38 9.48
CA LEU A 13 7.60 30.90 8.26
C LEU A 13 8.26 29.63 7.71
N MET A 14 9.59 29.56 7.67
CA MET A 14 10.29 28.34 7.24
C MET A 14 9.99 27.16 8.17
N PHE A 15 9.99 27.38 9.49
CA PHE A 15 9.63 26.34 10.44
C PHE A 15 8.19 25.87 10.27
N LEU A 16 7.24 26.77 10.03
CA LEU A 16 5.85 26.42 9.76
C LEU A 16 5.72 25.58 8.48
N VAL A 17 6.40 25.94 7.40
CA VAL A 17 6.38 25.15 6.15
C VAL A 17 6.95 23.75 6.38
N MET A 18 8.07 23.64 7.12
CA MET A 18 8.68 22.34 7.43
C MET A 18 7.83 21.49 8.37
N HIS A 19 7.14 22.10 9.37
CA HIS A 19 6.26 21.38 10.30
C HIS A 19 4.94 20.94 9.65
N ASN A 20 4.46 21.67 8.63
CA ASN A 20 3.24 21.32 7.90
C ASN A 20 3.53 20.47 6.64
N ALA A 21 4.80 20.26 6.28
CA ALA A 21 5.20 19.32 5.24
C ALA A 21 5.10 17.88 5.76
N LYS A 22 3.87 17.45 6.05
CA LYS A 22 3.57 16.04 6.28
C LYS A 22 3.63 15.34 4.93
N VAL A 23 4.71 14.63 4.67
CA VAL A 23 4.78 13.69 3.53
C VAL A 23 3.98 12.47 3.94
N GLU A 24 2.70 12.45 3.61
CA GLU A 24 1.88 11.25 3.72
C GLU A 24 2.30 10.31 2.58
N ALA A 25 3.32 9.50 2.82
CA ALA A 25 3.47 8.28 2.04
C ALA A 25 2.33 7.36 2.46
N GLU A 26 1.48 6.92 1.53
CA GLU A 26 0.49 5.89 1.82
C GLU A 26 1.23 4.63 2.27
N GLU A 27 1.19 4.33 3.57
CA GLU A 27 1.86 3.19 4.17
C GLU A 27 1.10 1.91 3.79
N HIS A 28 1.48 1.34 2.65
CA HIS A 28 1.01 0.02 2.24
C HIS A 28 1.91 -1.05 2.86
N ALA A 29 1.31 -2.11 3.38
CA ALA A 29 2.07 -3.26 3.84
C ALA A 29 2.89 -3.85 2.67
N PRO A 30 4.08 -4.41 2.91
CA PRO A 30 4.87 -5.00 1.84
C PRO A 30 4.22 -6.26 1.24
N LEU A 31 3.31 -6.90 1.97
CA LEU A 31 2.62 -8.13 1.59
C LEU A 31 1.16 -8.07 2.02
N LEU A 32 0.25 -8.28 1.08
CA LEU A 32 -1.17 -8.54 1.32
C LEU A 32 -1.40 -10.05 1.39
N VAL A 33 -2.10 -10.52 2.42
CA VAL A 33 -2.54 -11.92 2.55
C VAL A 33 -4.03 -11.93 2.83
N GLU A 34 -4.79 -12.61 1.96
CA GLU A 34 -6.25 -12.70 2.07
C GLU A 34 -6.69 -14.14 1.80
N PHE A 35 -7.66 -14.63 2.58
CA PHE A 35 -8.26 -15.95 2.40
C PHE A 35 -9.62 -15.81 1.70
N ILE A 36 -9.79 -16.54 0.60
CA ILE A 36 -11.02 -16.58 -0.18
C ILE A 36 -11.68 -17.95 0.04
N PRO A 37 -12.90 -18.00 0.64
CA PRO A 37 -13.58 -19.25 0.94
C PRO A 37 -14.19 -19.91 -0.31
N ASP A 38 -14.52 -21.20 -0.18
CA ASP A 38 -15.37 -22.02 -1.06
C ASP A 38 -14.88 -22.25 -2.49
N THR A 39 -13.81 -21.56 -2.90
CA THR A 39 -13.22 -21.70 -4.22
C THR A 39 -11.76 -22.12 -4.08
N PRO A 40 -11.29 -23.11 -4.86
CA PRO A 40 -9.87 -23.40 -4.95
C PRO A 40 -9.18 -22.42 -5.90
N CYS A 41 -7.85 -22.39 -5.83
CA CYS A 41 -7.01 -21.79 -6.86
C CYS A 41 -7.27 -22.41 -8.22
N ASN A 42 -7.19 -21.58 -9.27
CA ASN A 42 -7.16 -22.06 -10.63
C ASN A 42 -6.02 -23.08 -10.82
N PRO A 43 -6.25 -24.23 -11.48
CA PRO A 43 -5.20 -25.24 -11.68
C PRO A 43 -4.07 -24.75 -12.60
N ASN A 44 -4.31 -23.73 -13.44
CA ASN A 44 -3.26 -23.09 -14.20
C ASN A 44 -2.59 -21.99 -13.35
N PRO A 45 -1.27 -22.06 -13.07
CA PRO A 45 -0.57 -21.10 -12.21
C PRO A 45 -0.70 -19.64 -12.65
N ALA A 46 -0.64 -19.38 -13.96
CA ALA A 46 -0.77 -18.03 -14.51
C ALA A 46 -2.19 -17.47 -14.31
N LYS A 47 -3.20 -18.35 -14.42
CA LYS A 47 -4.60 -17.97 -14.15
C LYS A 47 -4.88 -17.86 -12.66
N ALA A 48 -4.17 -18.59 -11.80
CA ALA A 48 -4.32 -18.55 -10.35
C ALA A 48 -3.83 -17.21 -9.78
N ALA A 49 -2.68 -16.71 -10.25
CA ALA A 49 -2.22 -15.36 -9.90
C ALA A 49 -3.24 -14.28 -10.32
N GLN A 50 -3.77 -14.41 -11.55
CA GLN A 50 -4.80 -13.50 -12.08
C GLN A 50 -6.14 -13.61 -11.35
N GLN A 51 -6.47 -14.77 -10.79
CA GLN A 51 -7.65 -14.95 -9.94
C GLN A 51 -7.52 -14.10 -8.67
N CYS A 52 -6.41 -14.26 -7.94
CA CYS A 52 -6.14 -13.46 -6.75
C CYS A 52 -6.16 -11.94 -7.03
N LEU A 53 -5.55 -11.49 -8.13
CA LEU A 53 -5.59 -10.07 -8.52
C LEU A 53 -7.01 -9.53 -8.72
N ARG A 54 -7.95 -10.38 -9.17
CA ARG A 54 -9.35 -9.99 -9.33
C ARG A 54 -10.11 -10.04 -8.01
N GLU A 55 -9.78 -10.97 -7.13
CA GLU A 55 -10.52 -11.19 -5.88
C GLU A 55 -10.10 -10.21 -4.78
N THR A 56 -8.81 -9.86 -4.68
CA THR A 56 -8.32 -8.86 -3.72
C THR A 56 -8.71 -7.43 -4.11
N HIS A 57 -9.01 -7.18 -5.39
CA HIS A 57 -9.37 -5.86 -5.94
C HIS A 57 -8.35 -4.74 -5.67
N ASP A 58 -7.13 -5.09 -5.30
CA ASP A 58 -6.09 -4.14 -4.94
C ASP A 58 -5.15 -3.90 -6.12
N LYS A 59 -5.08 -2.64 -6.59
CA LYS A 59 -4.25 -2.24 -7.73
C LYS A 59 -2.79 -1.99 -7.34
N TYR A 60 -2.51 -1.83 -6.05
CA TYR A 60 -1.16 -1.65 -5.55
C TYR A 60 -0.40 -2.97 -5.66
N TYR A 61 -0.99 -4.10 -5.27
CA TYR A 61 -0.29 -5.39 -5.34
C TYR A 61 -0.45 -6.05 -6.72
N THR A 62 0.61 -6.02 -7.53
CA THR A 62 0.55 -6.52 -8.93
C THR A 62 0.99 -7.97 -9.08
N HIS A 63 1.61 -8.53 -8.05
CA HIS A 63 2.22 -9.86 -8.07
C HIS A 63 1.62 -10.77 -7.02
N CYS A 64 0.62 -11.57 -7.41
CA CYS A 64 -0.07 -12.50 -6.52
C CYS A 64 0.36 -13.95 -6.71
N LYS A 65 0.31 -14.71 -5.61
CA LYS A 65 0.38 -16.17 -5.59
C LYS A 65 -0.88 -16.72 -4.93
N CYS A 66 -1.39 -17.80 -5.49
CA CYS A 66 -2.53 -18.52 -4.95
C CYS A 66 -2.08 -19.84 -4.33
N LYS A 67 -2.58 -20.16 -3.13
CA LYS A 67 -2.33 -21.44 -2.46
C LYS A 67 -3.64 -22.05 -1.98
N ASN A 68 -3.94 -23.28 -2.42
CA ASN A 68 -5.10 -24.02 -1.93
C ASN A 68 -4.99 -24.27 -0.42
N GLN A 69 -6.11 -24.09 0.27
CA GLN A 69 -6.25 -24.35 1.70
C GLN A 69 -7.53 -25.15 1.95
N ALA A 70 -7.67 -25.69 3.16
CA ALA A 70 -8.90 -26.36 3.56
C ALA A 70 -10.07 -25.35 3.49
N GLY A 71 -11.08 -25.62 2.66
CA GLY A 71 -12.26 -24.79 2.52
C GLY A 71 -12.10 -23.56 1.62
N GLY A 72 -11.01 -23.42 0.86
CA GLY A 72 -10.81 -22.27 -0.03
C GLY A 72 -9.37 -22.13 -0.53
N HIS A 73 -8.89 -20.89 -0.62
CA HIS A 73 -7.50 -20.61 -0.96
C HIS A 73 -6.99 -19.29 -0.35
N ASP A 74 -5.66 -19.21 -0.18
CA ASP A 74 -4.96 -17.98 0.20
C ASP A 74 -4.43 -17.27 -1.04
N CYS A 75 -4.62 -15.95 -1.07
CA CYS A 75 -3.97 -15.03 -1.98
C CYS A 75 -2.88 -14.25 -1.24
N SER A 76 -1.65 -14.37 -1.70
CA SER A 76 -0.49 -13.62 -1.18
C SER A 76 0.05 -12.71 -2.28
N CYS A 77 -0.08 -11.40 -2.10
CA CYS A 77 0.21 -10.41 -3.13
C CYS A 77 1.26 -9.39 -2.69
N LEU A 78 2.17 -9.09 -3.60
CA LEU A 78 3.27 -8.13 -3.46
C LEU A 78 3.10 -7.02 -4.50
N HIS A 79 3.63 -5.82 -4.21
CA HIS A 79 3.73 -4.75 -5.19
C HIS A 79 4.64 -5.16 -6.36
#